data_AF-A0A4Q4D6X7-F1
#
_entry.id   AF-A0A4Q4D6X7-F1
#
_cell.length_a   1.000
_cell.length_b   1.000
_cell.length_c   1.000
_cell.angle_alpha   90.00
_cell.angle_beta   90.00
_cell.angle_gamma   90.00
#
_symmetry.space_group_name_H-M   'P 1'
#
loop_
_entity.id
_entity.type
_entity.pdbx_description
1 polymer ?
#
loop_
_entity_poly.entity_id
_entity_poly.type
_entity_poly.pdbx_seq_one_letter_code
_entity_poly.pdbx_strand_id
1 'polypeptide(L)' 'SHEELAVQVVPKKQDEFTCSSCFLVHHRSQLAEEKKNGQLICRDCAY' A
#
# COMPACT_ATOMS: atom_id res chain seq x y z
N SER A 1 -30.35 -3.57 -22.40
CA SER A 1 -29.01 -3.00 -22.29
C SER A 1 -28.24 -3.85 -21.31
N HIS A 2 -27.22 -4.59 -21.76
CA HIS A 2 -26.35 -5.37 -20.88
C HIS A 2 -24.97 -4.73 -20.96
N GLU A 3 -24.73 -3.76 -20.07
CA GLU A 3 -23.41 -3.16 -19.89
C GLU A 3 -22.68 -3.97 -18.82
N GLU A 4 -21.83 -4.89 -19.24
CA GLU A 4 -20.91 -5.61 -18.37
C GLU A 4 -19.74 -4.66 -18.04
N LEU A 5 -19.73 -4.13 -16.82
CA LEU A 5 -18.69 -3.23 -16.34
C LEU A 5 -17.38 -4.02 -16.20
N ALA A 6 -16.52 -3.95 -17.21
CA ALA A 6 -15.24 -4.65 -17.24
C ALA A 6 -14.30 -4.10 -16.14
N VAL A 7 -14.22 -4.83 -15.02
CA VAL A 7 -13.29 -4.51 -13.93
C VAL A 7 -11.88 -4.90 -14.36
N GLN A 8 -11.07 -3.92 -14.76
CA GLN A 8 -9.66 -4.13 -15.04
C GLN A 8 -8.90 -4.24 -13.71
N VAL A 9 -8.37 -5.43 -13.43
CA VAL A 9 -7.56 -5.69 -12.24
C VAL A 9 -6.17 -5.10 -12.49
N VAL A 10 -5.88 -3.91 -11.94
CA VAL A 10 -4.54 -3.34 -11.99
C VAL A 10 -3.68 -4.09 -10.97
N PRO A 11 -2.61 -4.79 -11.38
CA PRO A 11 -1.71 -5.44 -10.44
C PRO A 11 -1.12 -4.39 -9.50
N LYS A 12 -0.99 -4.75 -8.21
CA LYS A 12 -0.42 -3.90 -7.17
C LYS A 12 0.89 -3.28 -7.69
N LYS A 13 0.97 -1.94 -7.77
CA LYS A 13 2.18 -1.31 -8.28
C LYS A 13 3.33 -1.66 -7.35
N GLN A 14 4.49 -1.96 -7.91
CA GLN A 14 5.66 -2.37 -7.12
C GLN A 14 6.05 -1.32 -6.07
N ASP A 15 5.71 -0.06 -6.33
CA ASP A 15 6.05 1.07 -5.49
C ASP A 15 4.99 1.43 -4.44
N GLU A 16 4.03 0.57 -4.10
CA GLU A 16 3.04 0.81 -3.05
C GLU A 16 3.20 -0.16 -1.87
N PHE A 17 2.88 0.30 -0.66
CA PHE A 17 2.81 -0.53 0.53
C PHE A 17 1.68 -0.12 1.47
N THR A 18 1.24 -1.03 2.34
CA THR A 18 0.26 -0.75 3.39
C THR A 18 0.98 -0.55 4.71
N CYS A 19 0.80 0.62 5.35
CA CYS A 19 1.36 0.88 6.66
C CYS A 19 0.66 0.02 7.72
N SER A 20 1.43 -0.68 8.56
CA SER A 20 0.90 -1.55 9.61
C SER A 20 0.38 -0.78 10.84
N SER A 21 0.62 0.55 10.90
CA SER A 21 0.17 1.41 12.00
C SER A 21 -1.14 2.14 11.67
N CYS A 22 -1.21 2.82 10.52
CA CYS A 22 -2.41 3.55 10.10
C CYS A 22 -3.29 2.82 9.07
N PHE A 23 -2.86 1.66 8.57
CA PHE A 23 -3.57 0.83 7.57
C PHE A 23 -3.83 1.52 6.23
N LEU A 24 -3.20 2.66 5.96
CA LEU A 24 -3.27 3.37 4.69
C LEU A 24 -2.26 2.82 3.68
N VAL A 25 -2.59 2.95 2.40
CA VAL A 25 -1.69 2.65 1.27
C VAL A 25 -0.85 3.88 0.97
N HIS A 26 0.46 3.68 0.89
CA HIS A 26 1.44 4.72 0.62
C HIS A 26 2.41 4.29 -0.48
N HIS A 27 3.05 5.26 -1.12
CA HIS A 27 4.17 4.97 -2.00
C HIS A 27 5.38 4.48 -1.19
N ARG A 28 6.20 3.57 -1.72
CA ARG A 28 7.44 3.06 -1.07
C ARG A 28 8.40 4.17 -0.68
N SER A 29 8.36 5.33 -1.35
CA SER A 29 9.09 6.52 -0.92
C SER A 29 8.69 7.03 0.46
N GLN A 30 7.49 6.71 0.97
CA GLN A 30 7.03 7.03 2.32
C GLN A 30 7.33 5.92 3.33
N LEU A 31 7.99 4.83 2.94
CA LEU A 31 8.44 3.80 3.89
C LEU A 31 9.51 4.41 4.79
N ALA A 32 9.32 4.26 6.11
CA ALA A 32 10.28 4.69 7.12
C ALA A 32 11.02 3.50 7.71
N GLU A 33 10.27 2.47 8.10
CA GLU A 33 10.83 1.28 8.74
C GLU A 33 10.20 0.01 8.20
N GLU A 34 11.04 -1.00 7.98
CA GLU A 34 10.61 -2.39 7.74
C GLU A 34 11.04 -3.23 8.94
N LYS A 35 10.07 -3.75 9.69
CA LYS A 35 10.33 -4.61 10.84
C LYS A 35 10.63 -6.04 10.37
N LYS A 36 11.37 -6.79 11.20
CA LYS A 36 11.80 -8.18 10.91
C LYS A 36 10.65 -9.17 10.62
N ASN A 37 9.41 -8.82 10.98
CA ASN A 37 8.20 -9.60 10.71
C ASN A 37 7.48 -9.19 9.41
N GLY A 38 8.09 -8.35 8.58
CA GLY A 38 7.48 -7.83 7.34
C GLY A 38 6.48 -6.70 7.57
N GLN A 39 6.39 -6.13 8.77
CA GLN A 39 5.57 -4.95 9.00
C GLN A 39 6.26 -3.71 8.43
N LEU A 40 5.55 -3.02 7.53
CA LEU A 40 5.97 -1.79 6.90
C LEU A 40 5.33 -0.61 7.63
N ILE A 41 6.13 0.38 8.04
CA ILE A 41 5.67 1.58 8.76
C ILE A 41 5.98 2.82 7.91
N CYS A 42 4.99 3.70 7.72
CA CYS A 42 5.17 4.94 6.98
C CYS A 42 5.85 6.03 7.82
N ARG A 43 6.46 7.03 7.15
CA ARG A 43 7.13 8.17 7.79
C ARG A 43 6.27 8.93 8.79
N ASP A 44 4.97 9.04 8.53
CA ASP A 44 4.05 9.73 9.45
C ASP A 44 3.79 8.92 10.73
N CYS A 45 3.89 7.59 10.69
CA CYS A 45 3.70 6.70 11.84
C CYS A 45 5.00 6.31 12.56
N ALA A 46 6.15 6.62 11.98
CA ALA A 46 7.46 6.37 12.57
C ALA A 46 7.98 7.55 13.42
N TYR A 47 7.17 8.61 13.54
CA TYR A 47 7.42 9.77 14.41
C TYR A 47 6.91 9.55 15.84
#